data_AF-A0A530LTU7-F1
#
_entry.id   AF-A0A530LTU7-F1
#
_cell.length_a   1.000
_cell.length_b   1.000
_cell.length_c   1.000
_cell.angle_alpha   90.00
_cell.angle_beta   90.00
_cell.angle_gamma   90.00
#
_symmetry.space_group_name_H-M   'P 1'
#
loop_
_entity.id
_entity.type
_entity.pdbx_description
1 polymer ?
#
loop_
_entity_poly.entity_id
_entity_poly.type
_entity_poly.pdbx_seq_one_letter_code
_entity_poly.pdbx_strand_id
1 'polypeptide(L)'
;MAIVKRAAFAAIRPLITPEGVDLRIKLADAGTRASAFLLDIVFIAVAAIVITIVALFGVGGLGSEGFQPLFVVWIILIFFL
;
A
#
# COMPACT_ATOMS: atom_id res chain seq x y z
N MET A 1 -41.16 0.76 15.14
CA MET A 1 -40.13 1.19 14.18
C MET A 1 -38.77 1.06 14.87
N ALA A 2 -38.18 -0.14 14.88
CA ALA A 2 -36.94 -0.41 15.61
C ALA A 2 -35.74 0.17 14.84
N ILE A 3 -35.00 1.02 15.53
CA ILE A 3 -33.84 1.75 15.03
C ILE A 3 -32.78 0.74 14.59
N VAL A 4 -32.41 0.75 13.30
CA VAL A 4 -31.25 0.04 12.74
C VAL A 4 -29.99 0.72 13.29
N LYS A 5 -29.66 0.46 14.56
CA LYS A 5 -28.41 0.87 15.20
C LYS A 5 -27.53 -0.37 15.33
N ARG A 6 -26.31 -0.27 14.77
CA ARG A 6 -25.11 -1.11 15.01
C ARG A 6 -24.74 -2.19 13.98
N ALA A 7 -25.05 -2.04 12.70
CA ALA A 7 -24.34 -2.84 11.69
C ALA A 7 -22.88 -2.39 11.50
N ALA A 8 -22.55 -1.10 11.68
CA ALA A 8 -21.22 -0.56 11.36
C ALA A 8 -20.06 -1.07 12.25
N PHE A 9 -20.35 -1.54 13.47
CA PHE A 9 -19.33 -1.93 14.46
C PHE A 9 -19.23 -3.44 14.74
N ALA A 10 -20.01 -4.29 14.05
CA ALA A 10 -19.89 -5.73 14.24
C ALA A 10 -18.54 -6.22 13.69
N ALA A 11 -17.67 -6.69 14.60
CA ALA A 11 -16.36 -7.22 14.25
C ALA A 11 -16.45 -8.50 13.41
N ILE A 12 -17.57 -9.22 13.43
CA ILE A 12 -17.77 -10.44 12.63
C ILE A 12 -18.70 -10.12 11.45
N ARG A 13 -18.28 -10.53 10.25
CA ARG A 13 -19.01 -10.35 8.99
C ARG A 13 -19.25 -11.71 8.32
N PRO A 14 -20.46 -11.98 7.83
CA PRO A 14 -20.70 -13.17 7.03
C PRO A 14 -19.94 -13.08 5.71
N LEU A 15 -19.26 -14.16 5.33
CA LEU A 15 -18.69 -14.34 3.99
C LEU A 15 -19.09 -15.73 3.53
N ILE A 16 -20.12 -15.76 2.69
CA ILE A 16 -20.64 -17.00 2.13
C ILE A 16 -19.79 -17.34 0.91
N THR A 17 -19.18 -18.52 0.93
CA THR A 17 -18.43 -19.03 -0.22
C THR A 17 -19.39 -19.57 -1.30
N PRO A 18 -18.92 -19.77 -2.53
CA PRO A 18 -19.74 -20.33 -3.61
C PRO A 18 -20.38 -21.69 -3.27
N GLU A 19 -19.78 -22.44 -2.34
CA GLU A 19 -20.24 -23.73 -1.83
C GLU A 19 -21.34 -23.60 -0.76
N GLY A 20 -21.73 -22.37 -0.41
CA GLY A 20 -22.77 -22.07 0.57
C GLY A 20 -22.29 -22.10 2.03
N VAL A 21 -20.97 -22.17 2.27
CA VAL A 21 -20.38 -22.18 3.61
C VAL A 21 -20.12 -20.75 4.08
N ASP A 22 -20.62 -20.37 5.25
CA ASP A 22 -20.34 -19.06 5.86
C ASP A 22 -19.08 -19.11 6.73
N LEU A 23 -18.05 -18.38 6.31
CA LEU A 23 -16.75 -18.31 6.98
C LEU A 23 -16.72 -17.35 8.17
N ARG A 24 -17.72 -16.46 8.32
CA ARG A 24 -17.84 -15.50 9.44
C ARG A 24 -16.51 -14.83 9.81
N ILE A 25 -16.02 -13.95 8.95
CA ILE A 25 -14.71 -13.30 9.10
C ILE A 25 -14.75 -12.30 10.25
N LYS A 26 -13.74 -12.37 11.13
CA LYS A 26 -13.48 -11.35 12.15
C LYS A 26 -12.58 -10.26 11.56
N LEU A 27 -13.12 -9.05 11.41
CA LEU A 27 -12.38 -7.84 11.09
C LEU A 27 -11.43 -7.46 12.22
N ALA A 28 -10.26 -6.94 11.84
CA ALA A 28 -9.33 -6.34 12.78
C ALA A 28 -9.90 -5.05 13.39
N ASP A 29 -9.37 -4.67 14.56
CA ASP A 29 -9.71 -3.41 15.23
C ASP A 29 -9.44 -2.22 14.29
N ALA A 30 -10.20 -1.14 14.45
CA ALA A 30 -9.98 0.12 13.75
C ALA A 30 -8.53 0.62 13.92
N GLY A 31 -7.93 0.45 15.11
CA GLY A 31 -6.54 0.81 15.36
C GLY A 31 -5.56 0.01 14.49
N THR A 32 -5.74 -1.32 14.41
CA THR A 32 -4.91 -2.20 13.58
C THR A 32 -5.01 -1.87 12.09
N ARG A 33 -6.21 -1.52 11.63
CA ARG A 33 -6.43 -1.11 10.22
C ARG A 33 -5.78 0.23 9.92
N ALA A 34 -5.88 1.19 10.85
CA ALA A 34 -5.23 2.49 10.73
C ALA A 34 -3.70 2.35 10.75
N SER A 35 -3.14 1.50 11.61
CA SER A 35 -1.69 1.26 11.64
C SER A 35 -1.21 0.56 10.38
N ALA A 36 -1.96 -0.40 9.84
CA ALA A 36 -1.61 -1.07 8.58
C ALA A 36 -1.56 -0.06 7.43
N PHE A 37 -2.58 0.80 7.30
CA PHE A 37 -2.60 1.87 6.31
C PHE A 37 -1.43 2.86 6.46
N LEU A 38 -1.10 3.25 7.69
CA LEU A 38 0.05 4.12 7.95
C LEU A 38 1.38 3.45 7.58
N LEU A 39 1.53 2.15 7.86
CA LEU A 39 2.71 1.40 7.46
C LEU A 39 2.86 1.36 5.94
N ASP A 40 1.78 1.12 5.20
CA ASP A 40 1.81 1.14 3.74
C ASP A 40 2.30 2.49 3.21
N ILE A 41 1.78 3.60 3.73
CA ILE A 41 2.25 4.96 3.37
C ILE A 41 3.72 5.15 3.70
N VAL A 42 4.16 4.76 4.90
CA VAL A 42 5.55 4.90 5.34
C VAL A 42 6.47 4.10 4.43
N PHE A 43 6.13 2.87 4.10
CA PHE A 43 6.96 2.03 3.23
C PHE A 43 7.04 2.56 1.80
N ILE A 44 5.92 3.01 1.23
CA ILE A 44 5.89 3.66 -0.09
C ILE A 44 6.76 4.92 -0.07
N ALA A 45 6.60 5.80 0.93
CA ALA A 45 7.38 7.03 1.04
C ALA A 45 8.88 6.75 1.20
N VAL A 46 9.26 5.81 2.09
CA VAL A 46 10.66 5.44 2.32
C VAL A 46 11.26 4.83 1.05
N ALA A 47 10.56 3.93 0.38
CA ALA A 47 11.02 3.34 -0.88
C ALA A 47 11.21 4.41 -1.96
N ALA A 48 10.29 5.36 -2.11
CA ALA A 48 10.38 6.45 -3.08
C ALA A 48 11.62 7.31 -2.83
N ILE A 49 11.88 7.63 -1.55
CA ILE A 49 13.08 8.39 -1.13
C ILE A 49 14.34 7.61 -1.46
N VAL A 50 14.42 6.32 -1.09
CA VAL A 50 15.60 5.48 -1.34
C VAL A 50 15.89 5.35 -2.84
N ILE A 51 14.88 5.05 -3.64
CA ILE A 51 15.00 4.94 -5.10
C ILE A 51 15.50 6.26 -5.71
N THR A 52 14.96 7.39 -5.25
CA THR A 52 15.36 8.72 -5.72
C THR A 52 16.79 9.05 -5.34
N ILE A 53 17.21 8.73 -4.11
CA ILE A 53 18.59 8.91 -3.66
C ILE A 53 19.54 8.08 -4.52
N VAL A 54 19.23 6.80 -4.75
CA VAL A 54 20.05 5.91 -5.60
C VAL A 54 20.15 6.45 -7.02
N ALA A 55 19.06 6.94 -7.60
CA ALA A 55 19.08 7.55 -8.93
C ALA A 55 19.95 8.82 -8.97
N LEU A 56 19.85 9.70 -7.98
CA LEU A 56 20.66 10.92 -7.91
C LEU A 56 22.17 10.60 -7.84
N PHE A 57 22.57 9.64 -7.01
CA PHE A 57 23.97 9.22 -6.93
C PHE A 57 24.43 8.43 -8.16
N GLY A 58 23.52 7.73 -8.84
CA GLY A 58 23.80 7.04 -10.10
C GLY A 58 24.24 7.98 -11.22
N VAL A 59 23.71 9.20 -11.27
CA VAL A 59 24.11 10.22 -12.27
C VAL A 59 25.61 10.53 -12.19
N GLY A 60 26.17 10.58 -10.99
CA GLY A 60 27.59 10.87 -10.78
C GLY A 60 28.53 9.77 -11.29
N GLY A 61 28.06 8.52 -11.36
CA GLY A 61 28.87 7.37 -11.81
C GLY A 61 28.78 7.07 -13.31
N LEU A 62 27.70 7.46 -13.97
CA LEU A 62 27.42 7.10 -15.37
C LEU A 62 27.82 8.18 -16.40
N GLY A 63 28.21 9.38 -15.95
CA GLY A 63 28.50 10.51 -16.85
C GLY A 63 27.24 11.10 -17.50
N SER A 64 27.40 12.12 -18.34
CA SER A 64 26.26 12.87 -18.93
C SER A 64 25.37 12.02 -19.86
N GLU A 65 25.93 10.98 -20.47
CA GLU A 65 25.19 10.06 -21.36
C GLU A 65 24.27 9.11 -20.59
N GLY A 66 24.55 8.86 -19.31
CA GLY A 66 23.74 7.98 -18.46
C GLY A 66 22.45 8.61 -17.92
N PHE A 67 22.27 9.92 -18.09
CA PHE A 67 21.14 10.63 -17.48
C PHE A 67 19.79 10.19 -18.05
N GLN A 68 19.70 10.04 -19.37
CA GLN A 68 18.46 9.68 -20.06
C GLN A 68 17.95 8.28 -19.70
N PRO A 69 18.77 7.19 -19.79
CA PRO A 69 18.30 5.87 -19.39
C PRO A 69 18.00 5.77 -17.89
N LEU A 70 18.79 6.45 -17.04
CA LEU A 70 18.57 6.46 -15.60
C LEU A 70 17.24 7.14 -15.23
N PHE A 71 16.90 8.23 -15.91
CA PHE A 71 15.63 8.93 -15.71
C PHE A 71 14.43 8.07 -16.11
N VAL A 72 14.52 7.32 -17.21
CA VAL A 72 13.47 6.38 -17.64
C VAL A 72 13.28 5.27 -16.60
N VAL A 73 14.37 4.66 -16.13
CA VAL A 73 14.31 3.62 -15.08
C VAL A 73 13.71 4.18 -13.80
N TRP A 74 14.11 5.38 -13.38
CA TRP A 74 13.57 6.03 -12.19
C TRP A 74 12.05 6.29 -12.30
N ILE A 75 11.56 6.79 -13.44
CA ILE A 75 10.12 6.97 -13.68
C ILE A 75 9.38 5.64 -13.58
N ILE A 76 9.89 4.59 -14.21
CA ILE A 76 9.25 3.27 -14.18
C ILE A 76 9.17 2.74 -12.75
N LEU A 77 10.25 2.84 -11.99
CA LEU A 77 10.29 2.37 -10.61
C LEU A 77 9.35 3.15 -9.69
N ILE A 78 9.25 4.47 -9.86
CA ILE A 78 8.32 5.31 -9.10
C ILE A 78 6.86 5.07 -9.50
N PHE A 79 6.58 4.77 -10.77
CA PHE A 79 5.22 4.46 -11.23
C PHE A 79 4.66 3.17 -10.62
N PHE A 80 5.51 2.16 -10.43
CA PHE A 80 5.10 0.88 -9.84
C PHE A 80 5.02 0.89 -8.31
N LEU A 81 5.47 1.97 -7.68
CA LEU A 81 5.45 2.16 -6.23
C LEU A 81 4.18 2.90 -5.79
#